data_AF-A0A6N4RCA4-F1
#
_entry.id   AF-A0A6N4RCA4-F1
#
_cell.length_a   1.000
_cell.length_b   1.000
_cell.length_c   1.000
_cell.angle_alpha   90.00
_cell.angle_beta   90.00
_cell.angle_gamma   90.00
#
_symmetry.space_group_name_H-M   'P 1'
#
loop_
_entity.id
_entity.type
_entity.pdbx_description
1 polymer ?
#
loop_
_entity_poly.entity_id
_entity_poly.type
_entity_poly.pdbx_seq_one_letter_code
_entity_poly.pdbx_strand_id
1 'polypeptide(L)'
;MQPWRPQRKRGIPAARRKGLFMHLREFIWPSIGFVAMCRWAMLKLLRQANSPHYVARGAALGIVVSFFPILGTHTLLIAMLGYLFSASFVAAMLTSMLANPWTLPFMWAGSHKVGALVLGTHMHPMPPVHLDIFKPVTFVHEIPDMLESVILPTMLGGFLLAMPLALLVYAVVYWRLQARRAKQRV
;
A
#
# COMPACT_ATOMS: atom_id res chain seq x y z
N MET A 1 -46.58 17.79 11.23
CA MET A 1 -45.71 16.63 11.54
C MET A 1 -44.58 16.59 10.50
N GLN A 2 -43.33 16.86 10.89
CA GLN A 2 -42.20 16.74 9.96
C GLN A 2 -41.70 15.29 9.94
N PRO A 3 -41.43 14.70 8.76
CA PRO A 3 -40.96 13.33 8.68
C PRO A 3 -39.54 13.20 9.22
N TRP A 4 -39.33 12.22 10.10
CA TRP A 4 -38.04 11.84 10.67
C TRP A 4 -37.03 11.52 9.56
N ARG A 5 -35.96 12.33 9.45
CA ARG A 5 -34.81 12.03 8.59
C ARG A 5 -33.71 11.39 9.44
N PRO A 6 -33.23 10.17 9.15
CA PRO A 6 -32.12 9.59 9.87
C PRO A 6 -30.86 10.43 9.61
N GLN A 7 -30.42 11.17 10.62
CA GLN A 7 -29.16 11.91 10.61
C GLN A 7 -28.02 10.88 10.60
N ARG A 8 -27.58 10.45 9.42
CA ARG A 8 -26.35 9.66 9.29
C ARG A 8 -25.17 10.55 9.66
N LYS A 9 -24.80 10.61 10.94
CA LYS A 9 -23.54 11.20 11.40
C LYS A 9 -22.39 10.35 10.85
N ARG A 10 -21.89 10.67 9.66
CA ARG A 10 -20.61 10.14 9.15
C ARG A 10 -19.67 11.32 8.89
N GLY A 11 -18.61 11.39 9.68
CA GLY A 11 -17.60 12.44 9.65
C GLY A 11 -17.86 13.58 10.65
N ILE A 12 -16.79 14.09 11.26
CA ILE A 12 -16.83 15.30 12.10
C ILE A 12 -17.16 16.49 11.17
N PRO A 13 -18.18 17.33 11.48
CA PRO A 13 -18.49 18.50 10.68
C PRO A 13 -17.24 19.39 10.51
N ALA A 14 -16.93 19.78 9.27
CA ALA A 14 -15.76 20.60 8.95
C ALA A 14 -15.68 21.88 9.79
N ALA A 15 -16.82 22.40 10.25
CA ALA A 15 -16.96 23.56 11.12
C ALA A 15 -16.37 23.37 12.54
N ARG A 16 -16.04 22.15 12.98
CA ARG A 16 -15.42 21.85 14.29
C ARG A 16 -13.93 21.50 14.21
N ARG A 17 -13.26 21.81 13.10
CA ARG A 17 -11.81 21.59 12.92
C ARG A 17 -11.03 22.71 13.59
N LYS A 18 -10.68 22.56 14.86
CA LYS A 18 -9.68 23.42 15.53
C LYS A 18 -8.67 22.52 16.27
N GLY A 19 -7.48 22.35 15.68
CA GLY A 19 -6.34 21.68 16.31
C GLY A 19 -5.44 20.88 15.36
N LEU A 20 -4.13 21.13 15.38
CA LEU A 20 -3.11 20.39 14.61
C LEU A 20 -3.09 18.89 14.98
N PHE A 21 -3.28 18.59 16.27
CA PHE A 21 -3.39 17.21 16.78
C PHE A 21 -4.57 16.43 16.17
N MET A 22 -5.67 17.09 15.81
CA MET A 22 -6.80 16.40 15.16
C MET A 22 -6.51 16.08 13.69
N HIS A 23 -5.73 16.91 12.99
CA HIS A 23 -5.28 16.60 11.63
C HIS A 23 -4.31 15.41 11.62
N LEU A 24 -3.37 15.37 12.56
CA LEU A 24 -2.45 14.22 12.73
C LEU A 24 -3.22 12.95 13.10
N ARG A 25 -4.22 13.04 13.99
CA ARG A 25 -5.05 11.89 14.36
C ARG A 25 -5.93 11.40 13.21
N GLU A 26 -6.44 12.28 12.35
CA GLU A 26 -7.20 11.88 11.15
C GLU A 26 -6.30 11.34 10.03
N PHE A 27 -5.06 11.79 9.94
CA PHE A 27 -4.05 11.24 9.02
C PHE A 27 -3.67 9.80 9.41
N ILE A 28 -3.43 9.58 10.71
CA ILE A 28 -3.09 8.25 11.25
C ILE A 28 -4.33 7.35 11.33
N TRP A 29 -5.51 7.90 11.66
CA TRP A 29 -6.76 7.16 11.81
C TRP A 29 -7.96 7.95 11.25
N PRO A 30 -8.35 7.71 9.98
CA PRO A 30 -9.44 8.46 9.37
C PRO A 30 -10.73 8.22 10.16
N SER A 31 -11.43 9.30 10.54
CA SER A 31 -12.65 9.27 11.37
C SER A 31 -13.84 8.55 10.72
N ILE A 32 -13.71 8.19 9.45
CA ILE A 32 -14.63 7.36 8.66
C ILE A 32 -14.40 5.85 8.92
N GLY A 33 -13.20 5.46 9.36
CA GLY A 33 -12.72 4.07 9.49
C GLY A 33 -12.06 3.56 8.20
N PHE A 34 -10.96 2.80 8.32
CA PHE A 34 -10.17 2.30 7.19
C PHE A 34 -11.02 1.51 6.18
N VAL A 35 -11.89 0.64 6.69
CA VAL A 35 -12.82 -0.18 5.87
C VAL A 35 -13.78 0.71 5.06
N ALA A 36 -14.30 1.78 5.67
CA ALA A 36 -15.22 2.67 4.99
C ALA A 36 -14.51 3.57 3.96
N MET A 37 -13.26 3.96 4.23
CA MET A 37 -12.41 4.64 3.25
C MET A 37 -12.11 3.73 2.05
N CYS A 38 -11.69 2.49 2.30
CA CYS A 38 -11.47 1.50 1.24
C CYS A 38 -12.75 1.26 0.41
N ARG A 39 -13.90 1.14 1.08
CA ARG A 39 -15.19 0.99 0.42
C ARG A 39 -15.54 2.20 -0.44
N TRP A 40 -15.33 3.42 0.05
CA TRP A 40 -15.57 4.64 -0.72
C TRP A 40 -14.66 4.72 -1.95
N ALA A 41 -13.37 4.45 -1.78
CA ALA A 41 -12.38 4.43 -2.85
C ALA A 41 -12.71 3.36 -3.90
N MET A 42 -13.11 2.16 -3.47
CA MET A 42 -13.58 1.10 -4.37
C MET A 42 -14.83 1.50 -5.14
N LEU A 43 -15.81 2.13 -4.49
CA LEU A 43 -17.01 2.65 -5.16
C LEU A 43 -16.68 3.77 -6.16
N LYS A 44 -15.72 4.65 -5.82
CA LYS A 44 -15.23 5.69 -6.74
C LYS A 44 -14.57 5.07 -7.97
N LEU A 45 -13.71 4.07 -7.79
CA LEU A 45 -13.08 3.31 -8.89
C LEU A 45 -14.12 2.65 -9.79
N LEU A 46 -15.14 2.01 -9.21
CA LEU A 46 -16.19 1.32 -9.97
C LEU A 46 -17.12 2.28 -10.72
N ARG A 47 -17.25 3.53 -10.26
CA ARG A 47 -18.08 4.56 -10.91
C ARG A 47 -17.35 5.31 -12.01
N GLN A 48 -16.02 5.39 -11.96
CA GLN A 48 -15.27 6.04 -13.03
C GLN A 48 -15.27 5.17 -14.29
N ALA A 49 -15.50 5.78 -15.45
CA ALA A 49 -15.45 5.14 -16.77
C ALA A 49 -14.02 4.78 -17.22
N ASN A 50 -13.13 4.41 -16.28
CA ASN A 50 -11.73 4.11 -16.55
C ASN A 50 -11.57 2.70 -17.12
N SER A 51 -10.70 2.48 -18.11
CA SER A 51 -10.43 1.14 -18.67
C SER A 51 -10.12 0.09 -17.58
N PRO A 52 -10.55 -1.19 -17.69
CA PRO A 52 -10.23 -2.23 -16.71
C PRO A 52 -8.71 -2.40 -16.53
N HIS A 53 -7.95 -2.22 -17.62
CA HIS A 53 -6.49 -2.21 -17.60
C HIS A 53 -5.90 -1.09 -16.74
N TYR A 54 -6.54 0.09 -16.70
CA TYR A 54 -6.08 1.22 -15.88
C TYR A 54 -6.12 0.89 -14.38
N VAL A 55 -7.20 0.24 -13.94
CA VAL A 55 -7.38 -0.17 -12.53
C VAL A 55 -6.50 -1.37 -12.19
N ALA A 56 -6.42 -2.37 -13.09
CA ALA A 56 -5.59 -3.55 -12.89
C ALA A 56 -4.09 -3.22 -12.78
N ARG A 57 -3.56 -2.33 -13.64
CA ARG A 57 -2.16 -1.84 -13.53
C ARG A 57 -1.92 -1.14 -12.19
N GLY A 58 -2.89 -0.34 -11.74
CA GLY A 58 -2.80 0.33 -10.44
C GLY A 58 -2.71 -0.67 -9.29
N ALA A 59 -3.60 -1.66 -9.26
CA ALA A 59 -3.57 -2.71 -8.25
C ALA A 59 -2.26 -3.51 -8.25
N ALA A 60 -1.73 -3.85 -9.42
CA ALA A 60 -0.46 -4.55 -9.55
C ALA A 60 0.73 -3.72 -9.02
N LEU A 61 0.78 -2.43 -9.38
CA LEU A 61 1.84 -1.52 -8.91
C LEU A 61 1.82 -1.34 -7.39
N GLY A 62 0.64 -1.23 -6.77
CA GLY A 62 0.56 -1.10 -5.32
C GLY A 62 1.09 -2.34 -4.60
N ILE A 63 0.86 -3.54 -5.15
CA ILE A 63 1.48 -4.78 -4.64
C ILE A 63 3.00 -4.69 -4.76
N VAL A 64 3.54 -4.37 -5.94
CA VAL A 64 5.01 -4.28 -6.13
C VAL A 64 5.62 -3.32 -5.13
N VAL A 65 5.06 -2.12 -4.99
CA VAL A 65 5.60 -1.10 -4.09
C VAL A 65 5.56 -1.56 -2.62
N SER A 66 4.54 -2.30 -2.18
CA SER A 66 4.46 -2.80 -0.80
C SER A 66 5.55 -3.79 -0.40
N PHE A 67 6.14 -4.52 -1.35
CA PHE A 67 7.24 -5.45 -1.07
C PHE A 67 8.58 -4.73 -0.91
N PHE A 68 8.67 -3.47 -1.29
CA PHE A 68 9.91 -2.70 -1.18
C PHE A 68 10.00 -2.08 0.22
N PRO A 69 11.13 -2.26 0.94
CA PRO A 69 11.30 -1.81 2.32
C PRO A 69 11.63 -0.30 2.42
N ILE A 70 10.87 0.55 1.73
CA ILE A 70 11.11 2.00 1.64
C ILE A 70 10.14 2.74 2.57
N LEU A 71 10.46 2.80 3.86
CA LEU A 71 9.57 3.38 4.88
C LEU A 71 9.12 4.81 4.52
N GLY A 72 7.80 5.02 4.48
CA GLY A 72 7.19 6.36 4.35
C GLY A 72 7.16 6.95 2.94
N THR A 73 7.85 6.37 1.96
CA THR A 73 7.91 6.90 0.58
C THR A 73 7.00 6.16 -0.41
N HIS A 74 6.31 5.09 0.02
CA HIS A 74 5.38 4.30 -0.83
C HIS A 74 4.37 5.17 -1.58
N THR A 75 3.80 6.19 -0.94
CA THR A 75 2.83 7.09 -1.58
C THR A 75 3.43 7.87 -2.73
N LEU A 76 4.65 8.39 -2.56
CA LEU A 76 5.36 9.11 -3.60
C LEU A 76 5.74 8.17 -4.74
N LEU A 77 6.25 6.99 -4.42
CA LEU A 77 6.60 5.98 -5.43
C LEU A 77 5.37 5.51 -6.22
N ILE A 78 4.24 5.30 -5.55
CA ILE A 78 2.96 4.96 -6.19
C ILE A 78 2.46 6.11 -7.07
N ALA A 79 2.61 7.36 -6.64
CA ALA A 79 2.25 8.51 -7.48
C ALA A 79 3.14 8.59 -8.73
N MET A 80 4.45 8.42 -8.57
CA MET A 80 5.43 8.47 -9.66
C MET A 80 5.21 7.32 -10.66
N LEU A 81 5.18 6.07 -10.19
CA LEU A 81 4.94 4.90 -11.04
C LEU A 81 3.52 4.91 -11.61
N GLY A 82 2.54 5.37 -10.84
CA GLY A 82 1.16 5.54 -11.29
C GLY A 82 1.05 6.49 -12.48
N TYR A 83 1.77 7.61 -12.43
CA TYR A 83 1.87 8.55 -13.54
C TYR A 83 2.58 7.90 -14.74
N LEU A 84 3.74 7.29 -14.54
CA LEU A 84 4.57 6.70 -15.60
C LEU A 84 3.84 5.58 -16.37
N PHE A 85 3.16 4.69 -15.66
CA PHE A 85 2.45 3.56 -16.27
C PHE A 85 0.99 3.86 -16.59
N SER A 86 0.55 5.12 -16.44
CA SER A 86 -0.86 5.51 -16.59
C SER A 86 -1.78 4.55 -15.83
N ALA A 87 -1.52 4.38 -14.55
CA ALA A 87 -2.17 3.42 -13.68
C ALA A 87 -2.98 4.12 -12.60
N SER A 88 -4.00 3.43 -12.08
CA SER A 88 -4.89 4.01 -11.08
C SER A 88 -4.20 4.20 -9.74
N PHE A 89 -3.95 5.47 -9.38
CA PHE A 89 -3.43 5.84 -8.07
C PHE A 89 -4.29 5.30 -6.92
N VAL A 90 -5.62 5.38 -7.05
CA VAL A 90 -6.54 4.90 -6.01
C VAL A 90 -6.45 3.37 -5.86
N ALA A 91 -6.35 2.62 -6.96
CA ALA A 91 -6.21 1.17 -6.88
C ALA A 91 -4.84 0.74 -6.31
N ALA A 92 -3.78 1.48 -6.64
CA ALA A 92 -2.44 1.27 -6.11
C ALA A 92 -2.37 1.58 -4.61
N MET A 93 -2.98 2.68 -4.16
CA MET A 93 -3.11 2.96 -2.73
C MET A 93 -3.91 1.90 -2.00
N LEU A 94 -5.04 1.44 -2.54
CA LEU A 94 -5.85 0.40 -1.90
C LEU A 94 -5.11 -0.91 -1.71
N THR A 95 -4.33 -1.33 -2.71
CA THR A 95 -3.52 -2.54 -2.61
C THR A 95 -2.32 -2.34 -1.69
N SER A 96 -1.70 -1.16 -1.73
CA SER A 96 -0.62 -0.83 -0.80
C SER A 96 -1.07 -0.86 0.66
N MET A 97 -2.28 -0.40 0.92
CA MET A 97 -2.93 -0.42 2.22
C MET A 97 -3.26 -1.82 2.75
N LEU A 98 -3.27 -2.85 1.91
CA LEU A 98 -3.39 -4.24 2.36
C LEU A 98 -2.12 -4.69 3.09
N ALA A 99 -0.97 -4.09 2.75
CA ALA A 99 0.28 -4.23 3.49
C ALA A 99 0.21 -3.38 4.77
N ASN A 100 -0.56 -3.88 5.74
CA ASN A 100 -0.73 -3.29 7.05
C ASN A 100 0.51 -3.56 7.95
N PRO A 101 0.67 -2.82 9.07
CA PRO A 101 1.81 -2.99 9.99
C PRO A 101 2.00 -4.41 10.52
N TRP A 102 0.93 -5.22 10.54
CA TRP A 102 1.00 -6.62 10.94
C TRP A 102 1.52 -7.54 9.81
N THR A 103 1.20 -7.24 8.55
CA THR A 103 1.63 -8.01 7.38
C THR A 103 3.03 -7.66 6.89
N LEU A 104 3.49 -6.42 7.11
CA LEU A 104 4.79 -5.93 6.64
C LEU A 104 5.97 -6.77 7.16
N PRO A 105 6.06 -7.14 8.45
CA PRO A 105 7.15 -7.98 8.96
C PRO A 105 7.24 -9.31 8.22
N PHE A 106 6.11 -9.96 7.95
CA PHE A 106 6.08 -11.24 7.22
C PHE A 106 6.48 -11.07 5.75
N MET A 107 5.99 -10.02 5.09
CA MET A 107 6.34 -9.72 3.71
C MET A 107 7.84 -9.45 3.55
N TRP A 108 8.42 -8.64 4.44
CA TRP A 108 9.84 -8.28 4.39
C TRP A 108 10.74 -9.41 4.83
N ALA A 109 10.38 -10.18 5.87
CA ALA A 109 11.12 -11.37 6.25
C ALA A 109 11.15 -12.41 5.11
N GLY A 110 10.02 -12.64 4.45
CA GLY A 110 9.94 -13.51 3.27
C GLY A 110 10.79 -12.98 2.11
N SER A 111 10.72 -11.68 1.85
CA SER A 111 11.49 -11.03 0.78
C SER A 111 13.00 -11.07 1.06
N HIS A 112 13.42 -10.80 2.28
CA HIS A 112 14.83 -10.90 2.70
C HIS A 112 15.34 -12.32 2.53
N LYS A 113 14.58 -13.32 3.01
CA LYS A 113 14.96 -14.74 2.90
C LYS A 113 15.13 -15.17 1.44
N VAL A 114 14.19 -14.79 0.57
CA VAL A 114 14.28 -15.11 -0.86
C VAL A 114 15.47 -14.39 -1.51
N GLY A 115 15.68 -13.12 -1.21
CA GLY A 115 16.79 -12.37 -1.79
C GLY A 115 18.16 -12.83 -1.30
N ALA A 116 18.29 -13.15 -0.02
CA ALA A 116 19.52 -13.69 0.55
C ALA A 116 19.87 -15.05 -0.08
N LEU A 117 18.86 -15.90 -0.31
CA LEU A 117 19.04 -17.16 -1.02
C LEU A 117 19.57 -16.95 -2.45
N VAL A 118 19.03 -15.95 -3.17
CA VAL A 118 19.43 -15.65 -4.55
C VAL A 118 20.82 -15.02 -4.62
N LEU A 119 21.19 -14.16 -3.66
CA LEU A 119 22.49 -13.51 -3.62
C LEU A 119 23.61 -14.43 -3.12
N GLY A 120 23.28 -15.64 -2.65
CA GLY A 120 24.27 -16.57 -2.10
C GLY A 120 24.98 -16.04 -0.85
N THR A 121 24.46 -14.97 -0.25
CA THR A 121 24.99 -14.45 1.00
C THR A 121 24.63 -15.46 2.08
N HIS A 122 25.63 -15.89 2.87
CA HIS A 122 25.37 -16.67 4.08
C HIS A 122 24.25 -15.95 4.84
N MET A 123 23.19 -16.68 5.19
CA MET A 123 22.01 -16.15 5.87
C MET A 123 22.47 -15.42 7.14
N HIS A 124 22.84 -14.15 7.03
CA HIS A 124 22.96 -13.29 8.19
C HIS A 124 21.53 -13.24 8.72
N PRO A 125 21.28 -13.84 9.90
CA PRO A 125 19.96 -13.75 10.50
C PRO A 125 19.63 -12.27 10.53
N MET A 126 18.46 -11.90 10.01
CA MET A 126 18.00 -10.51 10.08
C MET A 126 18.23 -10.06 11.53
N PRO A 127 19.14 -9.09 11.77
CA PRO A 127 19.47 -8.73 13.14
C PRO A 127 18.16 -8.31 13.81
N PRO A 128 17.93 -8.72 15.07
CA PRO A 128 16.74 -8.31 15.78
C PRO A 128 16.63 -6.79 15.67
N VAL A 129 15.57 -6.34 15.02
CA VAL A 129 15.32 -4.92 14.80
C VAL A 129 14.96 -4.32 16.15
N HIS A 130 15.98 -3.97 16.92
CA HIS A 130 15.87 -3.07 18.04
C HIS A 130 15.65 -1.69 17.44
N LEU A 131 14.38 -1.33 17.19
CA LEU A 131 13.98 0.00 16.76
C LEU A 131 14.19 0.99 17.93
N ASP A 132 15.46 1.29 18.23
CA ASP A 132 15.86 2.39 19.10
C ASP A 132 15.75 3.69 18.28
N ILE A 133 14.51 4.07 17.94
CA ILE A 133 14.14 5.28 17.19
C ILE A 133 14.67 6.55 17.88
N PHE A 134 15.11 6.44 19.12
CA PHE A 134 15.57 7.54 19.98
C PHE A 134 17.09 7.80 19.95
N LYS A 135 17.89 7.07 19.14
CA LYS A 135 19.34 7.31 18.99
C LYS A 135 19.73 7.62 17.52
N PRO A 136 19.49 8.85 17.04
CA PRO A 136 19.69 9.20 15.63
C PRO A 136 21.16 9.19 15.16
N VAL A 137 22.13 9.30 16.07
CA VAL A 137 23.56 9.39 15.70
C VAL A 137 24.16 8.03 15.34
N THR A 138 23.77 6.95 16.01
CA THR A 138 24.22 5.58 15.68
C THR A 138 23.54 5.04 14.43
N PHE A 139 22.28 5.44 14.19
CA PHE A 139 21.50 5.01 13.03
C PHE A 139 22.15 5.38 11.69
N VAL A 140 22.79 6.55 11.58
CA VAL A 140 23.38 7.03 10.31
C VAL A 140 24.64 6.25 9.93
N HIS A 141 25.42 5.79 10.91
CA HIS A 141 26.63 5.01 10.65
C HIS A 141 26.34 3.55 10.27
N GLU A 142 25.18 3.02 10.64
CA GLU A 142 24.75 1.66 10.31
C GLU A 142 23.99 1.58 8.96
N ILE A 143 23.68 2.71 8.31
CA ILE A 143 22.96 2.74 7.03
C ILE A 143 23.68 1.95 5.92
N PRO A 144 25.02 2.10 5.71
CA PRO A 144 25.72 1.35 4.67
C PRO A 144 25.64 -0.16 4.88
N ASP A 145 25.87 -0.62 6.11
CA ASP A 145 25.81 -2.04 6.46
C ASP A 145 24.38 -2.59 6.35
N MET A 146 23.36 -1.81 6.73
CA MET A 146 21.96 -2.16 6.51
C MET A 146 21.59 -2.23 5.02
N LEU A 147 22.18 -1.37 4.19
CA LEU A 147 21.90 -1.33 2.76
C LEU A 147 22.30 -2.65 2.10
N GLU A 148 23.49 -3.15 2.43
CA GLU A 148 24.04 -4.38 1.84
C GLU A 148 23.45 -5.64 2.48
N SER A 149 23.27 -5.66 3.79
CA SER A 149 22.84 -6.88 4.51
C SER A 149 21.32 -7.06 4.58
N VAL A 150 20.54 -5.98 4.55
CA VAL A 150 19.08 -6.02 4.73
C VAL A 150 18.35 -5.48 3.52
N ILE A 151 18.64 -4.25 3.08
CA ILE A 151 17.83 -3.59 2.05
C ILE A 151 18.01 -4.27 0.69
N LEU A 152 19.25 -4.51 0.25
CA LEU A 152 19.54 -5.08 -1.07
C LEU A 152 18.94 -6.50 -1.23
N PRO A 153 19.13 -7.45 -0.30
CA PRO A 153 18.45 -8.75 -0.37
C PRO A 153 16.93 -8.59 -0.34
N THR A 154 16.40 -7.74 0.54
CA THR A 154 14.94 -7.55 0.66
C THR A 154 14.34 -6.96 -0.60
N MET A 155 15.01 -6.01 -1.27
CA MET A 155 14.56 -5.45 -2.54
C MET A 155 14.55 -6.50 -3.65
N LEU A 156 15.62 -7.30 -3.75
CA LEU A 156 15.73 -8.33 -4.78
C LEU A 156 14.67 -9.42 -4.58
N GLY A 157 14.59 -9.99 -3.38
CA GLY A 157 13.58 -11.01 -3.08
C GLY A 157 12.16 -10.45 -3.08
N GLY A 158 11.99 -9.19 -2.70
CA GLY A 158 10.72 -8.46 -2.78
C GLY A 158 10.26 -8.33 -4.22
N PHE A 159 11.14 -7.97 -5.15
CA PHE A 159 10.82 -7.92 -6.58
C PHE A 159 10.44 -9.30 -7.13
N LEU A 160 11.19 -10.34 -6.76
CA LEU A 160 10.94 -11.72 -7.20
C LEU A 160 9.60 -12.28 -6.68
N LEU A 161 9.25 -11.98 -5.43
CA LEU A 161 7.96 -12.38 -4.85
C LEU A 161 6.80 -11.52 -5.36
N ALA A 162 7.04 -10.23 -5.53
CA ALA A 162 5.99 -9.29 -5.92
C ALA A 162 5.57 -9.45 -7.37
N MET A 163 6.48 -9.77 -8.29
CA MET A 163 6.16 -9.95 -9.71
C MET A 163 5.04 -10.98 -9.99
N PRO A 164 5.14 -12.25 -9.55
CA PRO A 164 4.08 -13.23 -9.77
C PRO A 164 2.77 -12.84 -9.05
N LEU A 165 2.87 -12.26 -7.84
CA LEU A 165 1.69 -11.80 -7.11
C LEU A 165 1.01 -10.61 -7.81
N ALA A 166 1.79 -9.67 -8.35
CA ALA A 166 1.29 -8.51 -9.07
C ALA A 166 0.62 -8.92 -10.38
N LEU A 167 1.17 -9.90 -11.10
CA LEU A 167 0.56 -10.49 -12.30
C LEU A 167 -0.77 -11.20 -11.96
N LEU A 168 -0.80 -11.96 -10.87
CA LEU A 168 -2.02 -12.61 -10.39
C LEU A 168 -3.09 -11.57 -10.02
N VAL A 169 -2.72 -10.53 -9.26
CA VAL A 169 -3.63 -9.45 -8.87
C VAL A 169 -4.12 -8.68 -10.09
N TYR A 170 -3.24 -8.40 -11.06
CA TYR A 170 -3.61 -7.79 -12.33
C TYR A 170 -4.69 -8.62 -13.06
N ALA A 171 -4.45 -9.91 -13.24
CA ALA A 171 -5.36 -10.81 -13.93
C ALA A 171 -6.72 -10.91 -13.22
N VAL A 172 -6.72 -11.07 -11.90
CA VAL A 172 -7.94 -11.14 -11.09
C VAL A 172 -8.74 -9.84 -11.18
N VAL A 173 -8.09 -8.68 -11.00
CA VAL A 173 -8.77 -7.38 -11.05
C VAL A 173 -9.32 -7.12 -12.45
N TYR A 174 -8.53 -7.39 -13.48
CA TYR A 174 -8.94 -7.25 -14.87
C TYR A 174 -10.19 -8.09 -15.17
N TRP A 175 -10.15 -9.39 -14.88
CA TRP A 175 -11.24 -10.31 -15.15
C TRP A 175 -12.51 -9.94 -14.38
N ARG A 176 -12.39 -9.57 -13.09
CA ARG A 176 -13.52 -9.11 -12.26
C ARG A 176 -14.18 -7.86 -12.82
N LEU A 177 -13.40 -6.90 -13.31
CA LEU A 177 -13.94 -5.66 -13.88
C LEU A 177 -14.55 -5.89 -15.27
N GLN A 178 -13.94 -6.75 -16.08
CA GLN A 178 -14.47 -7.07 -17.41
C GLN A 178 -15.79 -7.83 -17.33
N ALA A 179 -15.90 -8.83 -16.44
CA ALA A 179 -17.15 -9.55 -16.20
C ALA A 179 -18.29 -8.62 -15.74
N ARG A 180 -17.98 -7.59 -14.93
CA ARG A 180 -18.97 -6.58 -14.52
C ARG A 180 -19.42 -5.70 -15.68
N ARG A 181 -18.51 -5.30 -16.56
CA ARG A 181 -18.84 -4.50 -17.74
C ARG A 181 -19.67 -5.25 -18.76
N ALA A 182 -19.39 -6.55 -18.95
CA ALA A 182 -20.19 -7.40 -19.82
C ALA A 182 -21.65 -7.46 -19.36
N LYS A 183 -21.89 -7.58 -18.05
CA LYS A 183 -23.25 -7.58 -17.46
C LYS A 183 -23.97 -6.23 -17.49
N GLN A 184 -23.27 -5.12 -17.72
CA GLN A 184 -23.87 -3.78 -17.80
C GLN A 184 -24.24 -3.36 -19.23
N ARG A 185 -23.83 -4.14 -20.23
CA ARG A 185 -24.11 -3.90 -21.66
C ARG A 185 -25.25 -4.78 -22.21
N VAL A 186 -25.75 -5.71 -21.39
CA VAL A 186 -26.94 -6.54 -21.64
C VAL A 186 -28.10 -5.91 -20.89
#